data_AF-A0A8J3EDN7-F1
#
_entry.id   AF-A0A8J3EDN7-F1
#
_cell.length_a   1.000
_cell.length_b   1.000
_cell.length_c   1.000
_cell.angle_alpha   90.00
_cell.angle_beta   90.00
_cell.angle_gamma   90.00
#
_symmetry.space_group_name_H-M   'P 1'
#
loop_
_entity.id
_entity.type
_entity.pdbx_description
1 polymer ?
#
loop_
_entity_poly.entity_id
_entity_poly.type
_entity_poly.pdbx_seq_one_letter_code
_entity_poly.pdbx_strand_id
1 'polypeptide(L)'
;MTRATRRALPLCCALLSSACGSPAAPEIRLLPLRLPDVLLVCAAAPALPASDRLTQGQAAELLLAYDAAHADCAGRLAAVRRLNPTEGGER
;
A
#
# COMPACT_ATOMS: atom_id res chain seq x y z
N MET A 1 61.00 -34.45 14.64
CA MET A 1 61.02 -32.99 14.38
C MET A 1 59.71 -32.61 13.70
N THR A 2 58.73 -32.08 14.46
CA THR A 2 57.39 -31.74 13.96
C THR A 2 57.10 -30.27 14.27
N ARG A 3 57.36 -29.38 13.31
CA ARG A 3 57.03 -27.95 13.39
C ARG A 3 56.73 -27.41 12.00
N ALA A 4 55.54 -27.66 11.48
CA ALA A 4 55.10 -27.06 10.23
C ALA A 4 53.58 -26.81 10.18
N THR A 5 52.94 -26.40 11.28
CA THR A 5 51.49 -26.14 11.30
C THR A 5 51.11 -25.10 12.36
N ARG A 6 51.67 -23.89 12.29
CA ARG A 6 51.27 -22.80 13.23
C ARG A 6 51.06 -21.41 12.64
N ARG A 7 51.26 -21.20 11.33
CA ARG A 7 51.17 -19.85 10.72
C ARG A 7 50.02 -19.62 9.74
N ALA A 8 49.25 -20.65 9.37
CA ALA A 8 48.15 -20.50 8.40
C ALA A 8 46.79 -20.12 9.02
N LEU A 9 46.61 -20.32 10.34
CA LEU A 9 45.32 -20.09 11.01
C LEU A 9 44.87 -18.62 11.13
N PRO A 10 45.74 -17.61 11.34
CA PRO A 10 45.26 -16.26 11.63
C PRO A 10 44.72 -15.52 10.39
N LEU A 11 45.11 -15.93 9.18
CA LEU A 11 44.68 -15.29 7.93
C LEU A 11 43.23 -15.67 7.55
N CYS A 12 42.78 -16.88 7.86
CA CYS A 12 41.39 -17.29 7.61
C CYS A 12 40.39 -16.56 8.52
N CYS A 13 40.73 -16.35 9.79
CA CYS A 13 39.84 -15.64 10.73
C CYS A 13 39.69 -14.15 10.38
N ALA A 14 40.72 -13.52 9.80
CA ALA A 14 40.65 -12.13 9.35
C ALA A 14 39.72 -11.95 8.13
N LEU A 15 39.69 -12.93 7.21
CA LEU A 15 38.85 -12.88 6.01
C LEU A 15 37.37 -13.19 6.29
N LEU A 16 37.08 -14.01 7.32
CA LEU A 16 35.70 -14.32 7.72
C LEU A 16 35.03 -13.20 8.54
N SER A 17 35.84 -12.31 9.15
CA SER A 17 35.34 -11.24 10.02
C SER A 17 34.85 -10.01 9.24
N SER A 18 35.13 -9.88 7.94
CA SER A 18 34.68 -8.75 7.12
C SER A 18 33.26 -8.90 6.56
N ALA A 19 32.60 -10.04 6.80
CA ALA A 19 31.25 -10.31 6.29
C ALA A 19 30.13 -9.85 7.24
N CYS A 20 30.46 -9.45 8.48
CA CYS A 20 29.51 -8.91 9.45
C CYS A 20 29.60 -7.38 9.54
N GLY A 21 29.60 -6.71 8.39
CA GLY A 21 29.21 -5.31 8.33
C GLY A 21 27.69 -5.28 8.22
N SER A 22 26.99 -4.93 9.30
CA SER A 22 25.54 -4.70 9.22
C SER A 22 25.32 -3.64 8.14
N PRO A 23 24.63 -3.94 7.02
CA PRO A 23 24.29 -2.90 6.06
C PRO A 23 23.53 -1.84 6.84
N ALA A 24 23.99 -0.59 6.77
CA ALA A 24 23.29 0.52 7.39
C ALA A 24 21.82 0.44 6.96
N ALA A 25 20.91 0.45 7.94
CA ALA A 25 19.49 0.36 7.65
C ALA A 25 19.15 1.46 6.63
N PRO A 26 18.45 1.13 5.53
CA PRO A 26 18.09 2.15 4.55
C PRO A 26 17.30 3.25 5.27
N GLU A 27 17.71 4.50 5.05
CA GLU A 27 17.00 5.66 5.59
C GLU A 27 15.66 5.77 4.86
N ILE A 28 14.60 5.17 5.41
CA ILE A 28 13.26 5.25 4.84
C ILE A 28 12.75 6.67 5.07
N ARG A 29 12.88 7.51 4.04
CA ARG A 29 12.22 8.81 4.01
C ARG A 29 10.79 8.63 3.53
N LEU A 30 9.85 8.63 4.48
CA LEU A 30 8.43 8.76 4.19
C LEU A 30 8.21 10.13 3.56
N LEU A 31 8.10 10.20 2.23
CA LEU A 31 7.66 11.42 1.56
C LEU A 31 6.16 11.58 1.85
N PRO A 32 5.72 12.64 2.52
CA PRO A 32 4.31 12.81 2.82
C PRO A 32 3.58 13.14 1.52
N LEU A 33 3.00 12.13 0.87
CA LEU A 33 2.07 12.33 -0.23
C LEU A 33 0.81 12.96 0.36
N ARG A 34 0.68 14.28 0.23
CA ARG A 34 -0.56 14.96 0.58
C ARG A 34 -1.56 14.79 -0.55
N LEU A 35 -2.58 13.98 -0.30
CA LEU A 35 -3.73 13.86 -1.18
C LEU A 35 -4.67 15.05 -0.93
N PRO A 36 -5.26 15.64 -1.99
CA PRO A 36 -6.33 16.62 -1.82
C PRO A 36 -7.49 16.02 -1.02
N ASP A 37 -8.01 16.75 -0.04
CA ASP A 37 -9.09 16.27 0.84
C ASP A 37 -10.35 15.85 0.06
N VAL A 38 -10.60 16.51 -1.08
CA VAL A 38 -11.68 16.12 -2.00
C VAL A 38 -11.54 14.68 -2.46
N LEU A 39 -10.34 14.13 -2.61
CA LEU A 39 -10.18 12.72 -3.02
C LEU A 39 -10.39 11.72 -1.87
N LEU A 40 -10.44 12.20 -0.63
CA LEU A 40 -10.55 11.37 0.57
C LEU A 40 -12.00 11.18 1.03
N VAL A 41 -12.93 11.91 0.43
CA VAL A 41 -14.36 11.87 0.78
C VAL A 41 -15.16 11.56 -0.47
N CYS A 42 -15.91 10.46 -0.44
CA CYS A 42 -16.89 10.12 -1.45
C CYS A 42 -18.26 10.73 -1.11
N ALA A 43 -19.10 10.92 -2.12
CA ALA A 43 -20.50 11.22 -1.90
C ALA A 43 -21.13 10.18 -0.95
N ALA A 44 -21.98 10.65 -0.04
CA ALA A 44 -22.69 9.76 0.88
C ALA A 44 -23.59 8.82 0.08
N ALA A 45 -23.61 7.55 0.48
CA ALA A 45 -24.57 6.60 -0.05
C ALA A 45 -26.00 7.08 0.28
N PRO A 46 -26.98 6.85 -0.62
CA PRO A 46 -28.38 7.10 -0.31
C PRO A 46 -28.79 6.36 0.97
N ALA A 47 -29.63 6.98 1.78
CA ALA A 47 -30.23 6.31 2.93
C ALA A 47 -31.20 5.23 2.44
N LEU A 48 -31.16 4.07 3.09
CA LEU A 48 -32.16 3.04 2.84
C LEU A 48 -33.52 3.55 3.34
N PRO A 49 -34.59 3.38 2.55
CA PRO A 49 -35.93 3.69 3.00
C PRO A 49 -36.31 2.80 4.18
N ALA A 50 -37.09 3.34 5.12
CA ALA A 50 -37.54 2.60 6.30
C ALA A 50 -38.57 1.50 5.97
N SER A 51 -39.14 1.53 4.76
CA SER A 51 -40.11 0.55 4.28
C SER A 51 -39.42 -0.47 3.38
N ASP A 52 -39.65 -1.75 3.68
CA ASP A 52 -39.22 -2.87 2.81
C ASP A 52 -40.12 -3.01 1.56
N ARG A 53 -41.20 -2.23 1.48
CA ARG A 53 -42.10 -2.21 0.33
C ARG A 53 -41.83 -0.96 -0.49
N LEU A 54 -41.14 -1.17 -1.60
CA LEU A 54 -40.90 -0.15 -2.63
C LEU A 54 -41.71 -0.49 -3.88
N THR A 55 -42.21 0.53 -4.54
CA THR A 55 -42.65 0.36 -5.92
C THR A 55 -41.44 0.13 -6.82
N GLN A 56 -41.67 -0.45 -8.00
CA GLN A 56 -40.60 -0.66 -8.96
C GLN A 56 -39.89 0.65 -9.34
N GLY A 57 -40.65 1.75 -9.51
CA GLY A 57 -40.08 3.07 -9.79
C GLY A 57 -39.20 3.58 -8.64
N GLN A 58 -39.65 3.42 -7.39
CA GLN A 58 -38.84 3.82 -6.22
C GLN A 58 -37.57 2.98 -6.09
N ALA A 59 -37.64 1.68 -6.36
CA ALA A 59 -36.46 0.82 -6.37
C ALA A 59 -35.47 1.24 -7.47
N ALA A 60 -35.97 1.58 -8.68
CA ALA A 60 -35.13 2.05 -9.77
C ALA A 60 -34.42 3.37 -9.43
N GLU A 61 -35.14 4.35 -8.87
CA GLU A 61 -34.55 5.61 -8.41
C GLU A 61 -33.48 5.39 -7.33
N LEU A 62 -33.74 4.49 -6.37
CA LEU A 62 -32.77 4.15 -5.34
C LEU A 62 -31.50 3.53 -5.93
N LEU A 63 -31.64 2.61 -6.90
CA LEU A 63 -30.50 1.99 -7.58
C LEU A 63 -29.67 3.01 -8.38
N LEU A 64 -30.33 3.93 -9.09
CA LEU A 64 -29.64 5.00 -9.81
C LEU A 64 -28.87 5.93 -8.85
N ALA A 65 -29.47 6.24 -7.69
CA ALA A 65 -28.80 7.05 -6.68
C ALA A 65 -27.56 6.34 -6.09
N TYR A 66 -27.63 5.03 -5.88
CA TYR A 66 -26.47 4.23 -5.45
C TYR A 66 -25.39 4.16 -6.53
N ASP A 67 -25.77 3.98 -7.79
CA ASP A 67 -24.83 3.95 -8.91
C ASP A 67 -24.07 5.28 -9.05
N ALA A 68 -24.78 6.42 -8.90
CA ALA A 68 -24.15 7.73 -8.91
C ALA A 68 -23.15 7.91 -7.76
N ALA A 69 -23.50 7.49 -6.53
CA ALA A 69 -22.59 7.54 -5.39
C ALA A 69 -21.37 6.62 -5.58
N HIS A 70 -21.58 5.44 -6.17
CA HIS A 70 -20.52 4.52 -6.53
C HIS A 70 -19.56 5.13 -7.56
N ALA A 71 -20.11 5.72 -8.63
CA ALA A 71 -19.32 6.32 -9.71
C ALA A 71 -18.43 7.46 -9.20
N ASP A 72 -18.95 8.32 -8.31
CA ASP A 72 -18.15 9.37 -7.65
C ASP A 72 -16.96 8.76 -6.89
N CYS A 73 -17.23 7.74 -6.06
CA CYS A 73 -16.20 7.13 -5.24
C CYS A 73 -15.15 6.37 -6.07
N ALA A 74 -15.59 5.64 -7.10
CA ALA A 74 -14.71 4.96 -8.03
C ALA A 74 -13.81 5.94 -8.78
N GLY A 75 -14.36 7.09 -9.19
CA GLY A 75 -13.61 8.17 -9.83
C GLY A 75 -12.52 8.75 -8.93
N ARG A 76 -12.85 9.03 -7.66
CA ARG A 76 -11.89 9.53 -6.66
C ARG A 76 -10.80 8.51 -6.36
N LEU A 77 -11.17 7.23 -6.16
CA LEU A 77 -10.21 6.16 -5.93
C LEU A 77 -9.25 5.99 -7.13
N ALA A 78 -9.76 6.05 -8.36
CA ALA A 78 -8.94 6.01 -9.56
C ALA A 78 -7.96 7.20 -9.60
N ALA A 79 -8.37 8.39 -9.19
CA ALA A 79 -7.49 9.55 -9.07
C ALA A 79 -6.41 9.35 -8.01
N VAL A 80 -6.75 8.83 -6.83
CA VAL A 80 -5.78 8.49 -5.79
C VAL A 80 -4.74 7.49 -6.31
N ARG A 81 -5.18 6.42 -7.00
CA ARG A 81 -4.28 5.41 -7.57
C ARG A 81 -3.31 5.98 -8.62
N ARG A 82 -3.74 6.98 -9.40
CA ARG A 82 -2.85 7.69 -10.35
C ARG A 82 -1.82 8.56 -9.65
N LEU A 83 -2.17 9.16 -8.50
CA LEU A 83 -1.28 10.01 -7.70
C LEU A 83 -0.33 9.19 -6.81
N ASN A 84 -0.72 7.97 -6.46
CA ASN A 84 0.09 7.03 -5.69
C ASN A 84 0.25 5.71 -6.45
N PRO A 85 1.03 5.70 -7.56
CA PRO A 85 1.38 4.47 -8.24
C PRO A 85 2.27 3.66 -7.29
N THR A 86 1.69 2.71 -6.56
CA THR A 86 2.48 1.71 -5.86
C THR A 86 3.25 0.90 -6.89
N GLU A 87 4.55 1.11 -7.03
CA GLU A 87 5.47 0.17 -7.71
C GLU A 87 5.69 -1.10 -6.85
N GLY A 88 4.62 -1.73 -6.38
CA GLY A 88 4.72 -2.83 -5.41
C GLY A 88 3.48 -3.69 -5.25
N GLY A 89 2.58 -3.71 -6.24
CA GLY A 89 1.57 -4.76 -6.31
C GLY A 89 2.24 -6.02 -6.85
N GLU A 90 2.63 -6.94 -5.96
CA GLU A 90 3.12 -8.27 -6.32
C GLU A 90 2.22 -8.91 -7.39
N ARG A 91 2.84 -9.30 -8.50
CA ARG A 91 2.25 -10.16 -9.54
C ARG A 91 2.65 -11.60 -9.27
#